data_AF-A0A8D7ZY30-F1
#
_entry.id   AF-A0A8D7ZY30-F1
#
_cell.length_a   1.000
_cell.length_b   1.000
_cell.length_c   1.000
_cell.angle_alpha   90.00
_cell.angle_beta   90.00
_cell.angle_gamma   90.00
#
_symmetry.space_group_name_H-M   'P 1'
#
loop_
_entity.id
_entity.type
_entity.pdbx_description
1 polymer ?
#
loop_
_entity_poly.entity_id
_entity_poly.type
_entity_poly.pdbx_seq_one_letter_code
_entity_poly.pdbx_strand_id
1 'polypeptide(L)'
;FGVGEPWYFLFTKKFWSGSANKAKLDYTEVEENENLESEPVGKGAGIKIRKLRKEFGKNKVAVDGLSLNMFEDQITVLLGHNGAGKTTTMSMLTGLFAPTSGTAIINGYDITSDMEA
;
A
#
# COMPACT_ATOMS: atom_id res chain seq x y z
N PHE A 1 10.32 4.74 6.70
CA PHE A 1 11.28 5.82 6.99
C PHE A 1 10.46 6.94 7.60
N GLY A 2 10.76 7.35 8.83
CA GLY A 2 9.98 8.37 9.55
C GLY A 2 10.65 9.73 9.48
N VAL A 3 9.87 10.77 9.27
CA VAL A 3 10.32 12.16 9.45
C VAL A 3 10.54 12.39 10.95
N GLY A 4 11.66 13.02 11.31
CA GLY A 4 11.95 13.34 12.71
C GLY A 4 10.96 14.38 13.23
N GLU A 5 10.15 13.99 14.21
CA GLU A 5 9.20 14.89 14.87
C GLU A 5 9.93 15.98 15.71
N PRO A 6 9.35 17.18 15.90
CA PRO A 6 9.96 18.25 16.69
C PRO A 6 10.25 17.83 18.14
N TRP A 7 11.20 18.50 18.81
CA TRP A 7 11.57 18.20 20.20
C TRP A 7 10.40 18.23 21.20
N TYR A 8 9.36 19.00 20.91
CA TYR A 8 8.16 19.11 21.72
C TYR A 8 7.07 18.08 21.39
N PHE A 9 7.35 17.11 20.52
CA PHE A 9 6.40 16.06 20.11
C PHE A 9 5.83 15.29 21.30
N LEU A 10 6.64 15.02 22.32
CA LEU A 10 6.23 14.40 23.58
C LEU A 10 5.17 15.19 24.35
N PHE A 11 4.97 16.47 24.04
CA PHE A 11 3.95 17.33 24.65
C PHE A 11 2.75 17.57 23.73
N THR A 12 2.77 17.04 22.51
CA THR A 12 1.63 17.15 21.59
C THR A 12 0.53 16.19 22.00
N LYS A 13 -0.73 16.61 21.83
CA LYS A 13 -1.87 15.71 22.02
C LYS A 13 -1.78 14.47 21.14
N LYS A 14 -1.21 14.59 19.93
CA LYS A 14 -1.00 13.48 18.98
C LYS A 14 -0.11 12.36 19.52
N PHE A 15 0.89 12.66 20.36
CA PHE A 15 1.75 11.64 20.97
C PHE A 15 1.02 10.79 22.02
N TRP A 16 0.16 11.43 22.83
CA TRP A 16 -0.58 10.76 23.91
C TRP A 16 -1.94 10.23 23.49
N SER A 17 -2.55 10.80 22.45
CA SER A 17 -3.74 10.24 21.82
C SER A 17 -3.25 9.25 20.78
N GLY A 18 -3.23 7.96 21.11
CA GLY A 18 -2.83 6.90 20.18
C GLY A 18 -3.47 7.14 18.82
N SER A 19 -2.66 7.56 17.85
CA SER A 19 -3.10 7.84 16.49
C SER A 19 -3.34 6.51 15.77
N ALA A 20 -4.36 5.79 16.23
CA ALA A 20 -4.92 4.67 15.51
C ALA A 20 -5.89 5.23 14.45
N ASN A 21 -5.35 5.96 13.47
CA ASN A 21 -6.00 6.05 12.17
C ASN A 21 -5.84 4.68 11.50
N LYS A 22 -6.52 3.67 12.03
CA LYS A 22 -6.71 2.40 11.33
C LYS A 22 -7.46 2.79 10.07
N ALA A 23 -6.78 2.77 8.93
CA ALA A 23 -7.39 3.10 7.66
C ALA A 23 -8.57 2.13 7.47
N LYS A 24 -9.79 2.65 7.68
CA LYS A 24 -11.02 1.93 7.43
C LYS A 24 -11.24 1.96 5.92
N LEU A 25 -10.51 1.12 5.21
CA LEU A 25 -10.73 0.90 3.78
C LEU A 25 -11.90 -0.06 3.65
N ASP A 26 -13.03 0.51 3.26
CA ASP A 26 -14.25 -0.23 2.94
C ASP A 26 -13.94 -1.29 1.88
N TYR A 27 -14.45 -2.49 2.13
CA TYR A 27 -14.52 -3.59 1.16
C TYR A 27 -15.33 -3.10 -0.05
N THR A 28 -14.66 -2.52 -1.04
CA THR A 28 -15.27 -2.26 -2.35
C THR A 28 -14.92 -3.42 -3.27
N GLU A 29 -15.97 -4.11 -3.70
CA GLU A 29 -16.08 -5.14 -4.75
C GLU A 29 -14.75 -5.49 -5.43
N VAL A 30 -14.18 -6.64 -5.04
CA VAL A 30 -13.16 -7.28 -5.86
C VAL A 30 -13.87 -7.66 -7.15
N GLU A 31 -13.50 -7.03 -8.27
CA GLU A 31 -13.97 -7.47 -9.59
C GLU A 31 -13.60 -8.94 -9.72
N GLU A 32 -14.61 -9.81 -9.81
CA GLU A 32 -14.41 -11.23 -10.07
C GLU A 32 -13.65 -11.35 -11.39
N ASN A 33 -12.37 -11.70 -11.29
CA ASN A 33 -11.52 -11.95 -12.42
C ASN A 33 -11.27 -13.46 -12.47
N GLU A 34 -11.56 -14.09 -13.59
CA GLU A 34 -11.34 -15.54 -13.81
C GLU A 34 -9.87 -15.94 -13.61
N ASN A 35 -8.94 -14.98 -13.68
CA ASN A 35 -7.51 -15.20 -13.45
C ASN A 35 -7.07 -14.96 -11.99
N LEU A 36 -7.98 -14.61 -11.08
CA LEU A 36 -7.69 -14.49 -9.65
C LEU A 36 -8.11 -15.78 -8.94
N GLU A 37 -7.18 -16.32 -8.16
CA GLU A 37 -7.51 -17.38 -7.21
C GLU A 37 -8.41 -16.82 -6.10
N SER A 38 -9.28 -17.68 -5.56
CA SER A 38 -10.12 -17.32 -4.43
C SER A 38 -9.28 -17.00 -3.19
N GLU A 39 -9.75 -16.04 -2.40
CA GLU A 39 -9.05 -15.66 -1.17
C GLU A 39 -9.01 -16.85 -0.19
N PRO A 40 -7.84 -17.13 0.43
CA PRO A 40 -7.72 -18.20 1.40
C PRO A 40 -8.61 -17.95 2.63
N VAL A 41 -9.43 -18.93 2.95
CA VAL A 41 -10.35 -18.86 4.10
C VAL A 41 -9.56 -18.85 5.40
N GLY A 42 -9.86 -17.89 6.27
CA GLY A 42 -9.29 -17.82 7.63
C GLY A 42 -7.90 -17.21 7.74
N LYS A 43 -7.34 -16.62 6.67
CA LYS A 43 -6.07 -15.89 6.72
C LYS A 43 -6.28 -14.37 6.71
N GLY A 44 -5.53 -13.66 7.55
CA GLY A 44 -5.48 -12.20 7.52
C GLY A 44 -4.73 -11.69 6.29
N ALA A 45 -5.26 -10.69 5.59
CA ALA A 45 -4.51 -9.99 4.55
C ALA A 45 -3.57 -8.97 5.20
N GLY A 46 -2.27 -9.30 5.26
CA GLY A 46 -1.23 -8.43 5.81
C GLY A 46 -0.93 -7.22 4.92
N ILE A 47 -1.11 -7.36 3.60
CA ILE A 47 -1.00 -6.25 2.65
C ILE A 47 -2.25 -6.20 1.77
N LYS A 48 -2.88 -5.02 1.67
CA LYS A 48 -4.04 -4.77 0.80
C LYS A 48 -3.72 -3.63 -0.15
N ILE A 49 -3.68 -3.91 -1.43
CA ILE A 49 -3.40 -2.92 -2.50
C ILE A 49 -4.71 -2.56 -3.19
N ARG A 50 -4.99 -1.27 -3.39
CA ARG A 50 -6.22 -0.79 -4.02
C ARG A 50 -5.93 0.28 -5.06
N LYS A 51 -6.22 -0.07 -6.33
CA LYS A 51 -6.06 0.78 -7.52
C LYS A 51 -4.72 1.53 -7.53
N LEU A 52 -3.66 0.87 -7.08
CA LEU A 52 -2.33 1.46 -6.90
C LEU A 52 -1.77 1.84 -8.27
N ARG A 53 -1.43 3.11 -8.44
CA ARG A 53 -0.97 3.67 -9.71
C ARG A 53 0.26 4.52 -9.50
N LYS A 54 1.24 4.38 -10.39
CA LYS A 54 2.45 5.20 -10.41
C LYS A 54 2.71 5.71 -11.81
N GLU A 55 2.87 7.01 -11.91
CA GLU A 55 3.28 7.71 -13.12
C GLU A 55 4.59 8.46 -12.86
N PHE A 56 5.50 8.39 -13.83
CA PHE A 56 6.75 9.14 -13.84
C PHE A 56 6.73 10.17 -14.97
N GLY A 57 7.06 11.43 -14.64
CA GLY A 57 7.11 12.50 -15.63
C GLY A 57 5.74 12.81 -16.23
N LYS A 58 5.70 13.15 -17.52
CA LYS A 58 4.50 13.70 -18.18
C LYS A 58 3.49 12.69 -18.73
N ASN A 59 3.79 11.37 -18.76
CA ASN A 59 2.86 10.32 -19.24
C ASN A 59 3.39 8.87 -19.11
N LYS A 60 4.44 8.59 -18.31
CA LYS A 60 5.00 7.22 -18.22
C LYS A 60 4.38 6.48 -17.04
N VAL A 61 3.31 5.73 -17.32
CA VAL A 61 2.67 4.87 -16.32
C VAL A 61 3.52 3.62 -16.09
N ALA A 62 4.00 3.44 -14.87
CA ALA A 62 4.79 2.27 -14.47
C ALA A 62 3.94 1.20 -13.78
N VAL A 63 2.86 1.60 -13.11
CA VAL A 63 1.86 0.71 -12.50
C VAL A 63 0.50 1.35 -12.74
N ASP A 64 -0.46 0.59 -13.24
CA ASP A 64 -1.78 1.11 -13.62
C ASP A 64 -2.90 0.37 -12.87
N GLY A 65 -3.38 0.96 -11.77
CA GLY A 65 -4.58 0.47 -11.10
C GLY A 65 -4.47 -0.91 -10.42
N LEU A 66 -3.27 -1.30 -9.96
CA LEU A 66 -3.06 -2.62 -9.34
C LEU A 66 -3.92 -2.78 -8.07
N SER A 67 -4.71 -3.86 -8.00
CA SER A 67 -5.48 -4.25 -6.82
C SER A 67 -5.20 -5.71 -6.49
N LEU A 68 -4.69 -5.96 -5.28
CA LEU A 68 -4.23 -7.28 -4.85
C LEU A 68 -4.27 -7.38 -3.31
N ASN A 69 -4.63 -8.55 -2.79
CA ASN A 69 -4.47 -8.87 -1.37
C ASN A 69 -3.36 -9.91 -1.19
N MET A 70 -2.46 -9.67 -0.24
CA MET A 70 -1.40 -10.59 0.13
C MET A 70 -1.64 -11.03 1.58
N PHE A 71 -1.63 -12.33 1.81
CA PHE A 71 -2.03 -12.93 3.08
C PHE A 71 -0.85 -13.26 3.97
N GLU A 72 -1.09 -13.23 5.26
CA GLU A 72 -0.14 -13.68 6.28
C GLU A 72 0.18 -15.17 6.06
N ASP A 73 1.40 -15.56 6.42
CA ASP A 73 1.91 -16.92 6.24
C ASP A 73 1.84 -17.44 4.79
N GLN A 74 1.99 -16.53 3.81
CA GLN A 74 2.11 -16.87 2.39
C GLN A 74 3.27 -16.09 1.75
N ILE A 75 3.98 -16.77 0.85
CA ILE A 75 5.00 -16.13 0.00
C ILE A 75 4.31 -15.73 -1.29
N THR A 76 4.23 -14.43 -1.55
CA THR A 76 3.72 -13.88 -2.82
C THR A 76 4.89 -13.53 -3.72
N VAL A 77 4.82 -13.93 -5.00
CA VAL A 77 5.86 -13.63 -6.00
C VAL A 77 5.29 -12.77 -7.11
N LEU A 78 5.93 -11.63 -7.39
CA LEU A 78 5.59 -10.76 -8.52
C LEU A 78 6.45 -11.13 -9.74
N LEU A 79 5.82 -11.63 -10.81
CA LEU A 79 6.48 -12.06 -12.05
C LEU A 79 6.04 -11.22 -13.25
N GLY A 80 6.90 -11.10 -14.27
CA GLY A 80 6.63 -10.32 -15.48
C GLY A 80 7.91 -9.85 -16.17
N HIS A 81 7.79 -9.27 -17.36
CA HIS A 81 8.93 -8.77 -18.15
C HIS A 81 9.60 -7.54 -17.51
N ASN A 82 10.80 -7.18 -17.99
CA ASN A 82 11.46 -5.94 -17.59
C ASN A 82 10.59 -4.73 -17.97
N GLY A 83 10.41 -3.79 -17.03
CA GLY A 83 9.53 -2.64 -17.23
C GLY A 83 8.05 -2.86 -16.91
N ALA A 84 7.62 -4.08 -16.55
CA ALA A 84 6.24 -4.37 -16.14
C ALA A 84 5.80 -3.72 -14.80
N GLY A 85 6.66 -2.94 -14.15
CA GLY A 85 6.33 -2.26 -12.89
C GLY A 85 6.64 -3.02 -11.60
N LYS A 86 7.15 -4.26 -11.64
CA LYS A 86 7.45 -5.08 -10.44
C LYS A 86 8.25 -4.34 -9.35
N THR A 87 9.43 -3.83 -9.72
CA THR A 87 10.28 -3.08 -8.79
C THR A 87 9.61 -1.78 -8.35
N THR A 88 8.89 -1.11 -9.25
CA THR A 88 8.13 0.11 -8.92
C THR A 88 7.02 -0.16 -7.90
N THR A 89 6.26 -1.25 -8.04
CA THR A 89 5.26 -1.68 -7.08
C THR A 89 5.91 -1.95 -5.72
N MET A 90 6.98 -2.74 -5.69
CA MET A 90 7.69 -3.03 -4.45
C MET A 90 8.23 -1.76 -3.80
N SER A 91 8.80 -0.83 -4.59
CA SER A 91 9.27 0.48 -4.10
C SER A 91 8.15 1.36 -3.55
N MET A 92 6.92 1.26 -4.05
CA MET A 92 5.79 1.96 -3.43
C MET A 92 5.40 1.33 -2.11
N LEU A 93 5.32 0.00 -2.03
CA LEU A 93 4.98 -0.72 -0.80
C LEU A 93 6.03 -0.50 0.30
N THR A 94 7.31 -0.37 -0.06
CA THR A 94 8.38 -0.07 0.90
C THR A 94 8.52 1.42 1.23
N GLY A 95 7.68 2.29 0.64
CA GLY A 95 7.71 3.73 0.86
C GLY A 95 8.91 4.45 0.23
N LEU A 96 9.59 3.86 -0.76
CA LEU A 96 10.62 4.55 -1.53
C LEU A 96 10.02 5.54 -2.54
N PHE A 97 8.84 5.24 -3.07
CA PHE A 97 8.10 6.14 -3.97
C PHE A 97 6.67 6.31 -3.50
N ALA A 98 6.21 7.55 -3.40
CA ALA A 98 4.78 7.79 -3.18
C ALA A 98 3.98 7.33 -4.41
N PRO A 99 2.81 6.67 -4.24
CA PRO A 99 1.91 6.41 -5.35
C PRO A 99 1.41 7.72 -5.96
N THR A 100 1.11 7.72 -7.27
CA THR A 100 0.47 8.86 -7.94
C THR A 100 -1.03 8.90 -7.64
N SER A 101 -1.66 7.72 -7.54
CA SER A 101 -3.03 7.56 -7.06
C SER A 101 -3.24 6.14 -6.51
N GLY A 102 -4.35 5.94 -5.81
CA GLY A 102 -4.62 4.69 -5.10
C GLY A 102 -3.84 4.61 -3.78
N THR A 103 -3.96 3.46 -3.11
CA THR A 103 -3.37 3.26 -1.78
C THR A 103 -2.97 1.80 -1.56
N ALA A 104 -2.12 1.57 -0.55
CA ALA A 104 -1.90 0.26 0.02
C ALA A 104 -1.94 0.32 1.54
N ILE A 105 -2.48 -0.72 2.16
CA ILE A 105 -2.48 -0.91 3.60
C ILE A 105 -1.50 -2.03 3.93
N ILE A 106 -0.60 -1.78 4.85
CA ILE A 106 0.35 -2.76 5.38
C ILE A 106 0.12 -2.87 6.87
N ASN A 107 -0.28 -4.03 7.36
CA ASN A 107 -0.56 -4.29 8.79
C ASN A 107 -1.54 -3.28 9.44
N GLY A 108 -2.49 -2.77 8.65
CA GLY A 108 -3.48 -1.77 9.10
C GLY A 108 -3.06 -0.30 8.97
N TYR A 109 -1.84 -0.03 8.49
CA TYR A 109 -1.31 1.32 8.25
C TYR A 109 -1.36 1.65 6.76
N ASP A 110 -1.85 2.83 6.41
CA ASP A 110 -1.88 3.31 5.02
C ASP A 110 -0.51 3.88 4.63
N ILE A 111 0.04 3.45 3.49
CA ILE A 111 1.34 3.92 3.00
C ILE A 111 1.33 5.40 2.60
N THR A 112 0.16 5.99 2.34
CA THR A 112 0.02 7.40 1.94
C THR A 112 -0.02 8.34 3.12
N SER A 113 -0.48 7.90 4.30
CA SER A 113 -0.56 8.74 5.50
C SER A 113 0.79 9.05 6.14
N ASP A 114 1.79 8.20 5.92
CA ASP A 114 3.15 8.38 6.48
C ASP A 114 4.17 8.91 5.46
N MET A 115 3.75 9.14 4.20
CA MET A 115 4.59 9.69 3.13
C MET A 115 4.30 11.18 2.92
N GLU A 116 4.39 11.99 3.98
CA GLU A 116 4.47 13.45 3.83
C GLU A 116 5.90 13.84 3.40
N ALA A 117 5.98 14.74 2.41
CA ALA A 117 7.18 15.16 1.69
C ALA A 117 8.10 16.07 2.51
#